data_AF-A0A2U8PXP5-F1
#
_entry.id   AF-A0A2U8PXP5-F1
#
_cell.length_a   1.000
_cell.length_b   1.000
_cell.length_c   1.000
_cell.angle_alpha   90.00
_cell.angle_beta   90.00
_cell.angle_gamma   90.00
#
_symmetry.space_group_name_H-M   'P 1'
#
loop_
_entity.id
_entity.type
_entity.pdbx_description
1 polymer ?
#
loop_
_entity_poly.entity_id
_entity_poly.type
_entity_poly.pdbx_seq_one_letter_code
_entity_poly.pdbx_strand_id
1 'polypeptide(L)'
;MMSESDINLTGAAYDLVNAGYAGMPDPGEEKERPSFDSDSASLRDAADHLSDQQPKVVVRQYTDGEGKPAAANEAVTLARAARDYAKATANDRQISENESAEALAAGIDSLRAEVAASDPNAPEFYGFERPDGHDEKIKAPADTEGDQGKPSAELDPDVEQLLQHPQVRLALEEKVGEVERARRSYVDGLDAAMQIAQASFISQFPELASLPPERLPETLAQIAQQDPAKLSRIQAIVASSEQLRARQGEEMRRTAEATRRHFQNYAKAEDARLETMLKEEASGVRQAVAQEIMASARASGIEPEEMQRLFQNEPLMRNATFQRMMYDAGKYRLMMKARDAAAAKPMPPVQRPGMALTRGERGQHDLRTLSARLSSTGDIKDAVTLYQARRARGE
;
A
#
# COMPACT_ATOMS: atom_id res chain seq x y z
N MET A 1 -40.35 51.65 8.98
CA MET A 1 -39.93 50.82 7.83
C MET A 1 -39.97 49.39 8.34
N MET A 2 -40.93 48.59 7.89
CA MET A 2 -41.05 47.19 8.31
C MET A 2 -40.13 46.35 7.43
N SER A 3 -39.38 45.43 8.03
CA SER A 3 -38.47 44.51 7.36
C SER A 3 -39.26 43.45 6.57
N GLU A 4 -38.75 43.03 5.41
CA GLU A 4 -39.38 42.00 4.55
C GLU A 4 -39.60 40.65 5.26
N SER A 5 -38.97 40.41 6.43
CA SER A 5 -39.19 39.24 7.28
C SER A 5 -40.58 39.17 7.92
N ASP A 6 -41.31 40.30 8.01
CA ASP A 6 -42.57 40.38 8.74
C ASP A 6 -43.78 39.88 7.92
N ILE A 7 -43.59 39.59 6.63
CA ILE A 7 -44.67 39.31 5.67
C ILE A 7 -45.19 37.86 5.77
N ASN A 8 -44.49 36.95 6.44
CA ASN A 8 -44.84 35.52 6.48
C ASN A 8 -45.28 34.99 7.87
N LEU A 9 -45.46 35.85 8.88
CA LEU A 9 -45.90 35.43 10.21
C LEU A 9 -47.44 35.25 10.22
N THR A 10 -47.90 34.02 10.48
CA THR A 10 -49.34 33.72 10.63
C THR A 10 -49.64 33.14 12.01
N GLY A 11 -50.84 33.39 12.54
CA GLY A 11 -51.27 32.88 13.84
C GLY A 11 -50.68 33.65 15.04
N ALA A 12 -50.47 32.95 16.16
CA ALA A 12 -50.12 33.56 17.45
C ALA A 12 -48.84 34.41 17.43
N ALA A 13 -47.90 34.12 16.53
CA ALA A 13 -46.69 34.91 16.37
C ALA A 13 -46.96 36.32 15.78
N TYR A 14 -47.96 36.44 14.92
CA TYR A 14 -48.40 37.73 14.37
C TYR A 14 -49.07 38.61 15.43
N ASP A 15 -49.90 38.00 16.30
CA ASP A 15 -50.59 38.71 17.38
C ASP A 15 -49.61 39.25 18.43
N LEU A 16 -48.53 38.51 18.73
CA LEU A 16 -47.49 38.94 19.67
C LEU A 16 -46.65 40.09 19.14
N VAL A 17 -46.29 40.08 17.85
CA VAL A 17 -45.55 41.18 17.20
C VAL A 17 -46.40 42.45 17.13
N ASN A 18 -47.69 42.33 16.79
CA ASN A 18 -48.61 43.48 16.80
C ASN A 18 -48.86 44.05 18.20
N ALA A 19 -48.76 43.22 19.24
CA ALA A 19 -48.85 43.66 20.63
C ALA A 19 -47.54 44.28 21.17
N GLY A 20 -46.49 44.39 20.35
CA GLY A 20 -45.23 45.05 20.70
C GLY A 20 -44.24 44.17 21.46
N TYR A 21 -44.43 42.84 21.48
CA TYR A 21 -43.48 41.91 22.07
C TYR A 21 -42.41 41.51 21.05
N ALA A 22 -41.14 41.61 21.45
CA ALA A 22 -40.03 41.07 20.67
C ALA A 22 -39.78 39.61 21.06
N GLY A 23 -39.58 38.73 20.08
CA GLY A 23 -39.21 37.34 20.31
C GLY A 23 -37.88 37.23 21.04
N MET A 24 -37.84 36.42 22.10
CA MET A 24 -36.62 36.14 22.84
C MET A 24 -35.71 35.25 21.97
N PRO A 25 -34.42 35.59 21.76
CA PRO A 25 -33.53 34.74 20.98
C PRO A 25 -33.29 33.41 21.73
N ASP A 26 -33.57 32.30 21.08
CA ASP A 26 -33.40 30.96 21.63
C ASP A 26 -31.92 30.54 21.46
N PRO A 27 -31.17 30.27 22.54
CA PRO A 27 -29.75 29.91 22.44
C PRO A 27 -29.50 28.46 21.99
N GLY A 28 -30.55 27.69 21.65
CA GLY A 28 -30.48 26.25 21.39
C GLY A 28 -30.66 25.78 19.93
N GLU A 29 -30.92 26.66 18.96
CA GLU A 29 -30.85 26.25 17.54
C GLU A 29 -29.38 26.18 17.10
N GLU A 30 -28.74 25.04 17.37
CA GLU A 30 -27.60 24.62 16.58
C GLU A 30 -28.05 24.60 15.12
N LYS A 31 -27.49 25.51 14.31
CA LYS A 31 -27.66 25.52 12.86
C LYS A 31 -27.44 24.11 12.36
N GLU A 32 -28.51 23.44 11.93
CA GLU A 32 -28.46 22.16 11.25
C GLU A 32 -27.35 22.27 10.20
N ARG A 33 -26.28 21.48 10.37
CA ARG A 33 -25.20 21.44 9.39
C ARG A 33 -25.86 21.01 8.08
N PRO A 34 -25.75 21.80 7.01
CA PRO A 34 -26.41 21.48 5.75
C PRO A 34 -25.92 20.09 5.32
N SER A 35 -26.85 19.13 5.23
CA SER A 35 -26.55 17.83 4.65
C SER A 35 -26.19 18.06 3.20
N PHE A 36 -24.92 17.86 2.87
CA PHE A 36 -24.44 17.94 1.49
C PHE A 36 -25.06 16.80 0.68
N ASP A 37 -26.16 17.06 -0.01
CA ASP A 37 -26.73 16.13 -0.98
C ASP A 37 -25.72 15.89 -2.11
N SER A 38 -25.75 14.71 -2.73
CA SER A 38 -24.72 14.23 -3.68
C SER A 38 -24.69 14.96 -5.05
N ASP A 39 -25.41 16.07 -5.17
CA ASP A 39 -25.54 16.79 -6.42
C ASP A 39 -24.32 17.69 -6.67
N SER A 40 -23.93 17.85 -7.94
CA SER A 40 -22.73 18.58 -8.32
C SER A 40 -22.70 20.06 -7.91
N ALA A 41 -23.86 20.63 -7.55
CA ALA A 41 -23.95 21.96 -6.93
C ALA A 41 -23.39 21.96 -5.49
N SER A 42 -23.67 20.91 -4.72
CA SER A 42 -23.21 20.73 -3.33
C SER A 42 -21.69 20.58 -3.22
N LEU A 43 -21.04 19.96 -4.22
CA LEU A 43 -19.57 19.92 -4.30
C LEU A 43 -18.95 21.28 -4.56
N ARG A 44 -19.66 22.17 -5.27
CA ARG A 44 -19.20 23.54 -5.53
C ARG A 44 -19.33 24.40 -4.28
N ASP A 45 -20.45 24.29 -3.59
CA ASP A 45 -20.67 24.98 -2.32
C ASP A 45 -19.72 24.48 -1.22
N ALA A 46 -19.39 23.18 -1.20
CA ALA A 46 -18.37 22.62 -0.31
C ALA A 46 -16.95 23.11 -0.66
N ALA A 47 -16.64 23.27 -1.95
CA ALA A 47 -15.36 23.83 -2.39
C ALA A 47 -15.25 25.32 -2.05
N ASP A 48 -16.33 26.09 -2.21
CA ASP A 48 -16.37 27.51 -1.84
C ASP A 48 -16.23 27.68 -0.32
N HIS A 49 -16.89 26.83 0.49
CA HIS A 49 -16.72 26.80 1.95
C HIS A 49 -15.29 26.46 2.40
N LEU A 50 -14.61 25.54 1.70
CA LEU A 50 -13.19 25.25 1.92
C LEU A 50 -12.29 26.41 1.48
N SER A 51 -12.68 27.18 0.46
CA SER A 51 -11.92 28.33 -0.02
C SER A 51 -12.05 29.56 0.89
N ASP A 52 -13.20 29.73 1.54
CA ASP A 52 -13.48 30.80 2.51
C ASP A 52 -12.76 30.58 3.85
N GLN A 53 -12.32 29.36 4.14
CA GLN A 53 -11.32 29.10 5.17
C GLN A 53 -9.93 29.52 4.67
N GLN A 54 -9.78 30.81 4.34
CA GLN A 54 -8.46 31.33 4.03
C GLN A 54 -7.52 31.05 5.20
N PRO A 55 -6.34 30.45 4.94
CA PRO A 55 -5.41 30.12 6.00
C PRO A 55 -5.08 31.40 6.75
N LYS A 56 -5.32 31.39 8.07
CA LYS A 56 -5.07 32.52 8.96
C LYS A 56 -3.65 33.03 8.72
N VAL A 57 -3.51 34.21 8.12
CA VAL A 57 -2.20 34.75 7.76
C VAL A 57 -1.45 35.09 9.04
N VAL A 58 -0.46 34.27 9.39
CA VAL A 58 0.39 34.50 10.56
C VAL A 58 1.51 35.46 10.16
N VAL A 59 1.40 36.72 10.57
CA VAL A 59 2.47 37.71 10.41
C VAL A 59 3.49 37.51 11.54
N ARG A 60 4.76 37.28 11.18
CA ARG A 60 5.86 37.10 12.14
C ARG A 60 6.80 38.30 12.09
N GLN A 61 7.21 38.78 13.26
CA GLN A 61 8.13 39.90 13.41
C GLN A 61 9.31 39.50 14.30
N TYR A 62 10.52 39.95 13.95
CA TYR A 62 11.69 39.78 14.80
C TYR A 62 11.64 40.76 15.98
N THR A 63 11.92 40.25 17.17
CA THR A 63 12.04 41.04 18.40
C THR A 63 13.48 41.05 18.92
N ASP A 64 13.83 42.10 19.65
CA ASP A 64 15.07 42.22 20.40
C ASP A 64 15.03 41.42 21.71
N GLY A 65 16.11 41.47 22.49
CA GLY A 65 16.22 40.79 23.78
C GLY A 65 15.28 41.32 24.88
N GLU A 66 14.69 42.50 24.68
CA GLU A 66 13.68 43.09 25.56
C GLU A 66 12.25 42.80 25.08
N GLY A 67 12.10 42.08 23.95
CA GLY A 67 10.81 41.74 23.35
C GLY A 67 10.20 42.85 22.49
N LYS A 68 10.93 43.94 22.21
CA LYS A 68 10.46 45.01 21.31
C LYS A 68 10.78 44.66 19.86
N PRO A 69 10.06 45.24 18.88
CA PRO A 69 10.42 45.11 17.46
C PRO A 69 11.89 45.41 17.21
N ALA A 70 12.59 44.54 16.47
CA ALA A 70 13.97 44.77 16.08
C ALA A 70 14.11 46.13 15.35
N ALA A 71 15.16 46.88 15.67
CA ALA A 71 15.37 48.20 15.10
C ALA A 71 15.59 48.12 13.57
N ALA A 72 15.09 49.10 12.82
CA ALA A 72 15.11 49.07 11.35
C ALA A 72 16.53 49.05 10.73
N ASN A 73 17.55 49.39 11.52
CA ASN A 73 18.96 49.35 11.14
C ASN A 73 19.65 48.02 11.47
N GLU A 74 18.95 47.04 12.06
CA GLU A 74 19.49 45.71 12.35
C GLU A 74 19.00 44.69 11.33
N ALA A 75 19.94 44.02 10.67
CA ALA A 75 19.63 43.00 9.67
C ALA A 75 19.89 41.59 10.23
N VAL A 76 18.97 40.66 9.95
CA VAL A 76 19.13 39.24 10.25
C VAL A 76 19.94 38.60 9.12
N THR A 77 20.97 37.82 9.46
CA THR A 77 21.72 37.05 8.47
C THR A 77 20.85 35.97 7.84
N LEU A 78 21.08 35.63 6.57
CA LEU A 78 20.32 34.59 5.86
C LEU A 78 20.34 33.24 6.61
N ALA A 79 21.50 32.87 7.17
CA ALA A 79 21.66 31.64 7.94
C ALA A 79 20.84 31.62 9.23
N ARG A 80 20.71 32.77 9.91
CA ARG A 80 19.83 32.91 11.08
C ARG A 80 18.36 32.89 10.67
N ALA A 81 17.99 33.62 9.62
CA ALA A 81 16.62 33.65 9.10
C ALA A 81 16.12 32.25 8.69
N ALA A 82 16.95 31.44 8.02
CA ALA A 82 16.60 30.07 7.64
C ALA A 82 16.36 29.16 8.85
N ARG A 83 17.19 29.30 9.89
CA ARG A 83 17.06 28.53 11.15
C ARG A 83 15.81 28.94 11.93
N ASP A 84 15.58 30.25 12.04
CA ASP A 84 14.43 30.80 12.76
C ASP A 84 13.13 30.42 12.03
N TYR A 85 13.12 30.44 10.69
CA TYR A 85 12.00 29.95 9.88
C TYR A 85 11.74 28.44 10.07
N ALA A 86 12.78 27.60 10.05
CA ALA A 86 12.63 26.16 10.27
C ALA A 86 12.09 25.82 11.67
N LYS A 87 12.53 26.56 12.70
CA LYS A 87 12.01 26.40 14.07
C LYS A 87 10.55 26.87 14.17
N ALA A 88 10.25 27.99 13.52
CA ALA A 88 8.91 28.55 13.42
C ALA A 88 7.91 27.56 12.78
N THR A 89 8.27 26.95 11.65
CA THR A 89 7.41 25.98 10.96
C THR A 89 7.27 24.67 11.72
N ALA A 90 8.33 24.20 12.39
CA ALA A 90 8.24 23.03 13.27
C ALA A 90 7.27 23.25 14.43
N ASN A 91 7.31 24.43 15.06
CA ASN A 91 6.38 24.79 16.14
C ASN A 91 4.94 24.91 15.64
N ASP A 92 4.70 25.56 14.50
CA ASP A 92 3.34 25.67 13.93
C ASP A 92 2.76 24.30 13.63
N ARG A 93 3.59 23.40 13.08
CA ARG A 93 3.19 22.02 12.83
C ARG A 93 2.81 21.32 14.13
N GLN A 94 3.63 21.45 15.17
CA GLN A 94 3.32 20.86 16.48
C GLN A 94 2.05 21.45 17.10
N ILE A 95 1.82 22.76 16.97
CA ILE A 95 0.58 23.41 17.44
C ILE A 95 -0.62 22.88 16.66
N SER A 96 -0.53 22.77 15.33
CA SER A 96 -1.61 22.21 14.50
C SER A 96 -1.87 20.73 14.79
N GLU A 97 -0.81 19.95 15.05
CA GLU A 97 -0.92 18.55 15.48
C GLU A 97 -1.57 18.44 16.87
N ASN A 98 -1.25 19.34 17.80
CA ASN A 98 -1.88 19.37 19.12
C ASN A 98 -3.33 19.84 19.06
N GLU A 99 -3.64 20.90 18.30
CA GLU A 99 -5.01 21.41 18.12
C GLU A 99 -5.90 20.36 17.45
N SER A 100 -5.38 19.63 16.47
CA SER A 100 -6.11 18.51 15.85
C SER A 100 -6.28 17.32 16.82
N ALA A 101 -5.28 17.02 17.65
CA ALA A 101 -5.40 16.00 18.69
C ALA A 101 -6.41 16.38 19.77
N GLU A 102 -6.43 17.64 20.23
CA GLU A 102 -7.41 18.15 21.19
C GLU A 102 -8.82 18.15 20.61
N ALA A 103 -9.00 18.62 19.36
CA ALA A 103 -10.29 18.58 18.68
C ALA A 103 -10.80 17.14 18.49
N LEU A 104 -9.90 16.20 18.18
CA LEU A 104 -10.23 14.79 18.06
C LEU A 104 -10.57 14.16 19.42
N ALA A 105 -9.83 14.50 20.48
CA ALA A 105 -10.15 14.07 21.84
C ALA A 105 -11.53 14.58 22.27
N ALA A 106 -11.83 15.86 22.04
CA ALA A 106 -13.15 16.44 22.32
C ALA A 106 -14.26 15.76 21.52
N GLY A 107 -14.02 15.42 20.24
CA GLY A 107 -14.96 14.67 19.41
C GLY A 107 -15.21 13.25 19.90
N ILE A 108 -14.16 12.56 20.37
CA ILE A 108 -14.28 11.23 20.99
C ILE A 108 -15.08 11.33 22.29
N ASP A 109 -14.80 12.34 23.12
CA ASP A 109 -15.52 12.53 24.39
C ASP A 109 -16.99 12.88 24.16
N SER A 110 -17.31 13.68 23.13
CA SER A 110 -18.71 13.93 22.76
C SER A 110 -19.42 12.65 22.29
N LEU A 111 -18.76 11.81 21.50
CA LEU A 111 -19.32 10.54 21.05
C LEU A 111 -19.50 9.57 22.22
N ARG A 112 -18.56 9.52 23.17
CA ARG A 112 -18.70 8.73 24.40
C ARG A 112 -19.88 9.20 25.24
N ALA A 113 -20.07 10.52 25.34
CA ALA A 113 -21.22 11.09 26.06
C ALA A 113 -22.55 10.76 25.38
N GLU A 114 -22.62 10.85 24.05
CA GLU A 114 -23.82 10.50 23.27
C GLU A 114 -24.18 9.02 23.38
N VAL A 115 -23.17 8.14 23.28
CA VAL A 115 -23.35 6.69 23.47
C VAL A 115 -23.77 6.36 24.90
N ALA A 116 -23.17 6.99 25.91
CA ALA A 116 -23.55 6.80 27.30
C ALA A 116 -24.96 7.32 27.63
N ALA A 117 -25.43 8.36 26.92
CA ALA A 117 -26.80 8.86 27.02
C ALA A 117 -27.82 7.91 26.38
N SER A 118 -27.42 7.24 25.28
CA SER A 118 -28.27 6.30 24.55
C SER A 118 -28.35 4.92 25.22
N ASP A 119 -27.23 4.45 25.81
CA ASP A 119 -27.15 3.18 26.54
C ASP A 119 -26.37 3.36 27.86
N PRO A 120 -27.06 3.31 29.02
CA PRO A 120 -26.42 3.47 30.33
C PRO A 120 -25.34 2.43 30.64
N ASN A 121 -25.36 1.26 30.00
CA ASN A 121 -24.40 0.16 30.23
C ASN A 121 -23.21 0.18 29.26
N ALA A 122 -23.22 1.05 28.24
CA ALA A 122 -22.14 1.16 27.27
C ALA A 122 -20.75 1.44 27.88
N PRO A 123 -20.59 2.31 28.91
CA PRO A 123 -19.27 2.55 29.50
C PRO A 123 -18.62 1.28 30.09
N GLU A 124 -19.42 0.42 30.72
CA GLU A 124 -18.94 -0.85 31.30
C GLU A 124 -18.67 -1.89 30.20
N PHE A 125 -19.50 -1.92 29.15
CA PHE A 125 -19.34 -2.83 28.03
C PHE A 125 -18.11 -2.51 27.16
N TYR A 126 -17.83 -1.23 26.92
CA TYR A 126 -16.73 -0.77 26.08
C TYR A 126 -15.49 -0.33 26.89
N GLY A 127 -15.54 -0.43 28.22
CA GLY A 127 -14.41 -0.16 29.11
C GLY A 127 -13.91 1.29 29.10
N PHE A 128 -14.76 2.26 28.76
CA PHE A 128 -14.40 3.68 28.91
C PHE A 128 -14.93 4.21 30.24
N GLU A 129 -14.05 4.79 31.04
CA GLU A 129 -14.42 5.49 32.27
C GLU A 129 -15.30 6.69 31.90
N ARG A 130 -16.42 6.87 32.61
CA ARG A 130 -17.18 8.12 32.49
C ARG A 130 -16.25 9.25 32.95
N PRO A 131 -16.20 10.38 32.23
CA PRO A 131 -15.53 11.57 32.75
C PRO A 131 -16.34 12.06 33.95
N ASP A 132 -16.08 11.46 35.12
CA ASP A 132 -16.55 11.98 36.39
C ASP A 132 -15.87 13.34 36.55
N GLY A 133 -16.65 14.40 36.73
CA GLY A 133 -16.20 15.80 36.78
C GLY A 133 -15.35 16.16 38.00
N HIS A 134 -14.42 15.30 38.40
CA HIS A 134 -13.43 15.54 39.43
C HIS A 134 -12.07 15.83 38.78
N ASP A 135 -11.72 17.11 38.74
CA ASP A 135 -10.35 17.60 38.54
C ASP A 135 -9.42 17.08 39.67
N GLU A 136 -9.01 15.82 39.59
CA GLU A 136 -7.86 15.33 40.33
C GLU A 136 -6.65 15.23 39.40
N LYS A 137 -5.69 16.12 39.63
CA LYS A 137 -4.37 16.14 39.00
C LYS A 137 -3.71 14.77 39.09
N ILE A 138 -3.74 14.02 38.01
CA ILE A 138 -3.01 12.77 37.87
C ILE A 138 -1.50 13.08 37.86
N LYS A 139 -0.84 12.63 38.92
CA LYS A 139 0.61 12.69 39.10
C LYS A 139 1.23 11.55 38.29
N ALA A 140 2.13 11.90 37.36
CA ALA A 140 2.81 10.95 36.47
C ALA A 140 3.48 9.79 37.25
N PRO A 141 3.31 8.52 36.84
CA PRO A 141 4.10 7.42 37.38
C PRO A 141 5.47 7.38 36.70
N ALA A 142 6.49 7.24 37.54
CA ALA A 142 7.87 7.02 37.16
C ALA A 142 8.11 5.57 36.73
N ASP A 143 9.03 5.42 35.78
CA ASP A 143 9.92 4.29 35.50
C ASP A 143 9.38 2.86 35.68
N THR A 144 9.16 2.21 34.53
CA THR A 144 9.31 0.76 34.41
C THR A 144 10.29 0.46 33.28
N GLU A 145 11.55 0.30 33.66
CA GLU A 145 12.54 -0.39 32.85
C GLU A 145 12.26 -1.90 32.86
N GLY A 146 12.35 -2.51 31.67
CA GLY A 146 12.78 -3.89 31.51
C GLY A 146 11.68 -4.92 31.26
N ASP A 147 11.39 -5.18 29.98
CA ASP A 147 11.31 -6.57 29.51
C ASP A 147 11.62 -6.66 28.01
N GLN A 148 12.78 -7.23 27.67
CA GLN A 148 13.11 -7.65 26.31
C GLN A 148 12.71 -9.13 26.14
N GLY A 149 11.45 -9.35 25.80
CA GLY A 149 10.89 -10.66 25.48
C GLY A 149 10.61 -10.82 23.98
N LYS A 150 11.30 -11.79 23.37
CA LYS A 150 11.15 -12.40 22.03
C LYS A 150 9.83 -12.12 21.26
N PRO A 151 9.89 -11.83 19.94
CA PRO A 151 8.70 -11.70 19.11
C PRO A 151 8.16 -13.09 18.72
N SER A 152 7.22 -13.62 19.49
CA SER A 152 6.33 -14.69 19.04
C SER A 152 5.13 -14.04 18.38
N ALA A 153 5.00 -14.25 17.08
CA ALA A 153 3.95 -13.71 16.21
C ALA A 153 2.62 -14.48 16.36
N GLU A 154 2.04 -14.45 17.55
CA GLU A 154 0.60 -14.70 17.76
C GLU A 154 0.05 -13.40 18.32
N LEU A 155 -0.73 -12.67 17.50
CA LEU A 155 -1.45 -11.49 17.95
C LEU A 155 -2.44 -11.95 19.03
N ASP A 156 -2.46 -11.27 20.17
CA ASP A 156 -3.46 -11.51 21.21
C ASP A 156 -4.86 -11.48 20.58
N PRO A 157 -5.76 -12.43 20.90
CA PRO A 157 -7.08 -12.53 20.26
C PRO A 157 -7.91 -11.24 20.43
N ASP A 158 -7.66 -10.47 21.49
CA ASP A 158 -8.27 -9.18 21.74
C ASP A 158 -7.86 -8.12 20.70
N VAL A 159 -6.64 -8.21 20.16
CA VAL A 159 -6.14 -7.32 19.10
C VAL A 159 -6.78 -7.65 17.75
N GLU A 160 -7.01 -8.93 17.46
CA GLU A 160 -7.77 -9.34 16.27
C GLU A 160 -9.21 -8.82 16.30
N GLN A 161 -9.85 -8.81 17.47
CA GLN A 161 -11.19 -8.25 17.63
C GLN A 161 -11.22 -6.73 17.48
N LEU A 162 -10.21 -6.03 18.02
CA LEU A 162 -10.06 -4.58 17.85
C LEU A 162 -9.81 -4.16 16.39
N LEU A 163 -9.05 -4.97 15.63
CA LEU A 163 -8.80 -4.72 14.20
C LEU A 163 -10.05 -4.91 13.30
N GLN A 164 -11.10 -5.57 13.80
CA GLN A 164 -12.39 -5.65 13.11
C GLN A 164 -13.22 -4.37 13.25
N HIS A 165 -12.89 -3.49 14.20
CA HIS A 165 -13.64 -2.26 14.40
C HIS A 165 -13.31 -1.21 13.32
N PRO A 166 -14.31 -0.65 12.60
CA PRO A 166 -14.06 0.26 11.48
C PRO A 166 -13.32 1.54 11.90
N GLN A 167 -13.56 2.05 13.11
CA GLN A 167 -12.86 3.24 13.60
C GLN A 167 -11.37 2.97 13.88
N VAL A 168 -11.02 1.78 14.37
CA VAL A 168 -9.62 1.39 14.62
C VAL A 168 -8.88 1.25 13.29
N ARG A 169 -9.55 0.70 12.27
CA ARG A 169 -9.00 0.63 10.91
C ARG A 169 -8.77 2.00 10.31
N LEU A 170 -9.73 2.92 10.43
CA LEU A 170 -9.58 4.29 9.94
C LEU A 170 -8.43 5.01 10.65
N ALA A 171 -8.33 4.90 11.98
CA ALA A 171 -7.23 5.47 12.74
C ALA A 171 -5.86 4.87 12.34
N LEU A 172 -5.79 3.55 12.09
CA LEU A 172 -4.60 2.89 11.58
C LEU A 172 -4.24 3.37 10.16
N GLU A 173 -5.21 3.47 9.26
CA GLU A 173 -5.01 3.96 7.89
C GLU A 173 -4.51 5.41 7.89
N GLU A 174 -5.06 6.25 8.75
CA GLU A 174 -4.61 7.63 8.95
C GLU A 174 -3.18 7.68 9.46
N LYS A 175 -2.85 6.91 10.52
CA LYS A 175 -1.49 6.86 11.08
C LYS A 175 -0.47 6.30 10.10
N VAL A 176 -0.84 5.26 9.34
CA VAL A 176 0.01 4.74 8.26
C VAL A 176 0.21 5.80 7.19
N GLY A 177 -0.84 6.53 6.81
CA GLY A 177 -0.76 7.64 5.87
C GLY A 177 0.15 8.78 6.36
N GLU A 178 0.07 9.16 7.63
CA GLU A 178 0.97 10.13 8.27
C GLU A 178 2.43 9.67 8.23
N VAL A 179 2.69 8.42 8.61
CA VAL A 179 4.04 7.83 8.57
C VAL A 179 4.59 7.80 7.15
N GLU A 180 3.77 7.44 6.15
CA GLU A 180 4.18 7.47 4.76
C GLU A 180 4.47 8.88 4.27
N ARG A 181 3.63 9.87 4.61
CA ARG A 181 3.88 11.29 4.28
C ARG A 181 5.17 11.79 4.93
N ALA A 182 5.38 11.47 6.21
CA ALA A 182 6.60 11.81 6.93
C ALA A 182 7.83 11.18 6.25
N ARG A 183 7.74 9.91 5.86
CA ARG A 183 8.82 9.22 5.14
C ARG A 183 9.10 9.84 3.77
N ARG A 184 8.06 10.15 2.97
CA ARG A 184 8.23 10.82 1.67
C ARG A 184 8.88 12.19 1.84
N SER A 185 8.38 12.98 2.79
CA SER A 185 8.97 14.29 3.11
C SER A 185 10.42 14.20 3.57
N TYR A 186 10.82 13.13 4.26
CA TYR A 186 12.20 12.89 4.65
C TYR A 186 13.08 12.58 3.44
N VAL A 187 12.63 11.72 2.52
CA VAL A 187 13.35 11.40 1.28
C VAL A 187 13.50 12.65 0.41
N ASP A 188 12.41 13.39 0.21
CA ASP A 188 12.42 14.66 -0.53
C ASP A 188 13.34 15.69 0.14
N GLY A 189 13.36 15.71 1.49
CA GLY A 189 14.26 16.54 2.27
C GLY A 189 15.74 16.18 2.11
N LEU A 190 16.07 14.88 1.99
CA LEU A 190 17.42 14.41 1.70
C LEU A 190 17.87 14.84 0.30
N ASP A 191 17.00 14.73 -0.70
CA ASP A 191 17.28 15.17 -2.06
C ASP A 191 17.47 16.70 -2.14
N ALA A 192 16.60 17.46 -1.48
CA ALA A 192 16.74 18.91 -1.37
C ALA A 192 18.05 19.31 -0.66
N ALA A 193 18.40 18.62 0.44
CA ALA A 193 19.66 18.85 1.14
C ALA A 193 20.88 18.54 0.26
N MET A 194 20.81 17.50 -0.58
CA MET A 194 21.86 17.17 -1.53
C MET A 194 21.99 18.24 -2.62
N GLN A 195 20.88 18.77 -3.16
CA GLN A 195 20.91 19.87 -4.13
C GLN A 195 21.49 21.15 -3.53
N ILE A 196 21.11 21.50 -2.28
CA ILE A 196 21.67 22.64 -1.56
C ILE A 196 23.17 22.45 -1.33
N ALA A 197 23.61 21.24 -0.94
CA ALA A 197 25.03 20.94 -0.75
C ALA A 197 25.82 21.11 -2.06
N GLN A 198 25.28 20.65 -3.19
CA GLN A 198 25.90 20.83 -4.51
C GLN A 198 25.98 22.31 -4.93
N ALA A 199 24.89 23.06 -4.77
CA ALA A 199 24.87 24.50 -5.06
C ALA A 199 25.83 25.29 -4.14
N SER A 200 25.92 24.90 -2.87
CA SER A 200 26.86 25.47 -1.92
C SER A 200 28.31 25.16 -2.31
N PHE A 201 28.59 23.94 -2.78
CA PHE A 201 29.90 23.56 -3.28
C PHE A 201 30.32 24.38 -4.51
N ILE A 202 29.43 24.52 -5.50
CA ILE A 202 29.71 25.30 -6.71
C ILE A 202 29.92 26.78 -6.38
N SER A 203 29.14 27.35 -5.46
CA SER A 203 29.28 28.77 -5.09
C SER A 203 30.55 29.05 -4.28
N GLN A 204 31.03 28.10 -3.48
CA GLN A 204 32.27 28.24 -2.70
C GLN A 204 33.54 27.93 -3.52
N PHE A 205 33.43 27.07 -4.54
CA PHE A 205 34.57 26.60 -5.35
C PHE A 205 34.25 26.62 -6.85
N PRO A 206 33.99 27.81 -7.44
CA PRO A 206 33.66 27.92 -8.86
C PRO A 206 34.79 27.39 -9.77
N GLU A 207 36.05 27.48 -9.33
CA GLU A 207 37.19 26.93 -10.06
C GLU A 207 37.15 25.40 -10.17
N LEU A 208 36.49 24.70 -9.24
CA LEU A 208 36.36 23.24 -9.29
C LEU A 208 35.18 22.80 -10.16
N ALA A 209 34.13 23.62 -10.27
CA ALA A 209 32.90 23.27 -10.98
C ALA A 209 33.08 23.09 -12.50
N SER A 210 34.07 23.75 -13.09
CA SER A 210 34.35 23.70 -14.54
C SER A 210 35.46 22.74 -14.93
N LEU A 211 36.11 22.10 -13.95
CA LEU A 211 37.25 21.22 -14.21
C LEU A 211 36.77 19.82 -14.56
N PRO A 212 37.36 19.20 -15.60
CA PRO A 212 37.10 17.79 -15.89
C PRO A 212 37.64 16.92 -14.73
N PRO A 213 36.97 15.80 -14.40
CA PRO A 213 37.28 14.99 -13.23
C PRO A 213 38.73 14.45 -13.23
N GLU A 214 39.36 14.31 -14.40
CA GLU A 214 40.75 13.86 -14.53
C GLU A 214 41.76 14.89 -13.98
N ARG A 215 41.40 16.19 -13.95
CA ARG A 215 42.30 17.27 -13.48
C ARG A 215 42.10 17.65 -12.03
N LEU A 216 41.03 17.17 -11.38
CA LEU A 216 40.76 17.43 -9.96
C LEU A 216 41.93 17.08 -9.02
N PRO A 217 42.64 15.94 -9.19
CA PRO A 217 43.75 15.62 -8.29
C PRO A 217 44.89 16.64 -8.34
N GLU A 218 45.21 17.13 -9.53
CA GLU A 218 46.28 18.11 -9.75
C GLU A 218 45.91 19.48 -9.17
N THR A 219 44.68 19.95 -9.37
CA THR A 219 44.23 21.23 -8.81
C THR A 219 44.07 21.17 -7.30
N LEU A 220 43.64 20.05 -6.73
CA LEU A 220 43.63 19.87 -5.28
C LEU A 220 45.04 19.91 -4.68
N ALA A 221 46.04 19.34 -5.37
CA ALA A 221 47.44 19.44 -4.95
C ALA A 221 47.97 20.88 -5.01
N GLN A 222 47.58 21.66 -6.04
CA GLN A 222 47.92 23.09 -6.11
C GLN A 222 47.24 23.91 -5.01
N ILE A 223 45.96 23.67 -4.72
CA ILE A 223 45.24 24.31 -3.62
C ILE A 223 45.90 23.97 -2.28
N ALA A 224 46.33 22.71 -2.08
CA ALA A 224 47.02 22.30 -0.86
C ALA A 224 48.30 23.10 -0.59
N GLN A 225 49.05 23.47 -1.65
CA GLN A 225 50.28 24.26 -1.55
C GLN A 225 50.00 25.76 -1.36
N GLN A 226 48.94 26.29 -1.97
CA GLN A 226 48.62 27.72 -1.94
C GLN A 226 47.75 28.12 -0.73
N ASP A 227 46.72 27.33 -0.41
CA ASP A 227 45.77 27.59 0.67
C ASP A 227 45.32 26.26 1.34
N PRO A 228 46.04 25.79 2.38
CA PRO A 228 45.68 24.57 3.09
C PRO A 228 44.33 24.67 3.83
N ALA A 229 43.90 25.88 4.21
CA ALA A 229 42.61 26.09 4.87
C ALA A 229 41.43 25.99 3.90
N LYS A 230 41.66 26.22 2.60
CA LYS A 230 40.67 25.96 1.55
C LYS A 230 40.53 24.46 1.28
N LEU A 231 41.65 23.72 1.25
CA LEU A 231 41.64 22.27 1.10
C LEU A 231 40.83 21.59 2.22
N SER A 232 41.03 21.97 3.47
CA SER A 232 40.30 21.38 4.60
C SER A 232 38.78 21.63 4.50
N ARG A 233 38.36 22.80 4.01
CA ARG A 233 36.96 23.11 3.73
C ARG A 233 36.37 22.25 2.62
N ILE A 234 37.11 22.06 1.52
CA ILE A 234 36.70 21.15 0.42
C ILE A 234 36.52 19.73 0.97
N GLN A 235 37.51 19.22 1.71
CA GLN A 235 37.45 17.89 2.31
C GLN A 235 36.25 17.73 3.24
N ALA A 236 35.95 18.73 4.08
CA ALA A 236 34.80 18.69 4.97
C ALA A 236 33.46 18.63 4.21
N ILE A 237 33.32 19.39 3.11
CA ILE A 237 32.10 19.38 2.30
C ILE A 237 31.95 18.05 1.55
N VAL A 238 33.04 17.52 0.99
CA VAL A 238 33.05 16.20 0.33
C VAL A 238 32.64 15.11 1.31
N ALA A 239 33.24 15.07 2.50
CA ALA A 239 32.91 14.08 3.53
C ALA A 239 31.44 14.18 3.97
N SER A 240 30.89 15.40 4.13
CA SER A 240 29.48 15.62 4.43
C SER A 240 28.56 15.12 3.30
N SER A 241 28.91 15.40 2.04
CA SER A 241 28.14 14.93 0.88
C SER A 241 28.15 13.40 0.75
N GLU A 242 29.29 12.75 1.00
CA GLU A 242 29.40 11.30 1.03
C GLU A 242 28.53 10.69 2.13
N GLN A 243 28.49 11.31 3.32
CA GLN A 243 27.62 10.90 4.41
C GLN A 243 26.14 11.01 4.05
N LEU A 244 25.72 12.10 3.39
CA LEU A 244 24.34 12.23 2.89
C LEU A 244 24.00 11.16 1.86
N ARG A 245 24.89 10.90 0.90
CA ARG A 245 24.70 9.87 -0.13
C ARG A 245 24.63 8.46 0.49
N ALA A 246 25.44 8.18 1.50
CA ALA A 246 25.39 6.91 2.23
C ALA A 246 24.03 6.71 2.92
N ARG A 247 23.51 7.74 3.61
CA ARG A 247 22.18 7.70 4.24
C ARG A 247 21.06 7.51 3.22
N GLN A 248 21.12 8.20 2.08
CA GLN A 248 20.15 8.01 0.99
C GLN A 248 20.19 6.56 0.47
N GLY A 249 21.38 6.00 0.28
CA GLY A 249 21.56 4.61 -0.16
C GLY A 249 21.02 3.59 0.84
N GLU A 250 21.19 3.83 2.15
CA GLU A 250 20.62 3.00 3.21
C GLU A 250 19.09 3.01 3.19
N GLU A 251 18.47 4.19 3.06
CA GLU A 251 17.02 4.29 2.98
C GLU A 251 16.45 3.64 1.71
N MET A 252 17.11 3.78 0.56
CA MET A 252 16.72 3.06 -0.65
C MET A 252 16.79 1.54 -0.50
N ARG A 253 17.78 1.02 0.24
CA ARG A 253 17.86 -0.42 0.53
C ARG A 253 16.73 -0.85 1.47
N ARG A 254 16.46 -0.07 2.51
CA ARG A 254 15.36 -0.33 3.45
C ARG A 254 13.99 -0.32 2.78
N THR A 255 13.73 0.63 1.89
CA THR A 255 12.47 0.66 1.13
C THR A 255 12.36 -0.56 0.22
N ALA A 256 13.41 -0.89 -0.53
CA ALA A 256 13.41 -2.05 -1.42
C ALA A 256 13.24 -3.39 -0.68
N GLU A 257 13.81 -3.53 0.51
CA GLU A 257 13.59 -4.71 1.35
C GLU A 257 12.17 -4.76 1.91
N ALA A 258 11.64 -3.63 2.37
CA ALA A 258 10.27 -3.54 2.87
C ALA A 258 9.27 -3.92 1.77
N THR A 259 9.39 -3.35 0.56
CA THR A 259 8.49 -3.67 -0.56
C THR A 259 8.59 -5.13 -0.96
N ARG A 260 9.79 -5.72 -0.98
CA ARG A 260 9.98 -7.16 -1.21
C ARG A 260 9.27 -8.02 -0.15
N ARG A 261 9.38 -7.67 1.13
CA ARG A 261 8.69 -8.38 2.22
C ARG A 261 7.17 -8.23 2.10
N HIS A 262 6.67 -7.03 1.82
CA HIS A 262 5.26 -6.79 1.59
C HIS A 262 4.73 -7.62 0.43
N PHE A 263 5.45 -7.66 -0.70
CA PHE A 263 5.07 -8.47 -1.84
C PHE A 263 5.09 -9.97 -1.51
N GLN A 264 6.09 -10.47 -0.78
CA GLN A 264 6.15 -11.88 -0.37
C GLN A 264 4.98 -12.25 0.55
N ASN A 265 4.60 -11.36 1.48
CA ASN A 265 3.48 -11.58 2.37
C ASN A 265 2.16 -11.57 1.61
N TYR A 266 1.99 -10.62 0.69
CA TYR A 266 0.85 -10.56 -0.22
C TYR A 266 0.74 -11.84 -1.05
N ALA A 267 1.83 -12.26 -1.69
CA ALA A 267 1.87 -13.47 -2.49
C ALA A 267 1.49 -14.72 -1.67
N LYS A 268 1.99 -14.86 -0.44
CA LYS A 268 1.59 -15.97 0.46
C LYS A 268 0.10 -15.95 0.80
N ALA A 269 -0.44 -14.77 1.10
CA ALA A 269 -1.86 -14.62 1.43
C ALA A 269 -2.76 -14.96 0.23
N GLU A 270 -2.39 -14.52 -0.97
CA GLU A 270 -3.11 -14.86 -2.20
C GLU A 270 -2.95 -16.32 -2.59
N ASP A 271 -1.75 -16.90 -2.45
CA ASP A 271 -1.54 -18.34 -2.70
C ASP A 271 -2.41 -19.18 -1.75
N ALA A 272 -2.53 -18.79 -0.48
CA ALA A 272 -3.43 -19.44 0.48
C ALA A 272 -4.91 -19.32 0.06
N ARG A 273 -5.34 -18.15 -0.44
CA ARG A 273 -6.69 -17.95 -0.98
C ARG A 273 -6.94 -18.80 -2.23
N LEU A 274 -5.96 -18.93 -3.11
CA LEU A 274 -6.10 -19.82 -4.27
C LEU A 274 -6.23 -21.28 -3.83
N GLU A 275 -5.43 -21.72 -2.86
CA GLU A 275 -5.52 -23.08 -2.32
C GLU A 275 -6.89 -23.39 -1.72
N THR A 276 -7.54 -22.44 -1.04
CA THR A 276 -8.92 -22.64 -0.56
C THR A 276 -9.91 -22.75 -1.72
N MET A 277 -9.74 -21.99 -2.81
CA MET A 277 -10.57 -22.09 -4.03
C MET A 277 -10.35 -23.40 -4.80
N LEU A 278 -9.18 -24.03 -4.68
CA LEU A 278 -8.82 -25.27 -5.38
C LEU A 278 -8.99 -26.53 -4.53
N LYS A 279 -9.47 -26.40 -3.28
CA LYS A 279 -9.52 -27.50 -2.29
C LYS A 279 -10.19 -28.78 -2.78
N GLU A 280 -11.19 -28.67 -3.65
CA GLU A 280 -11.93 -29.81 -4.19
C GLU A 280 -11.19 -30.57 -5.31
N GLU A 281 -10.10 -30.01 -5.83
CA GLU A 281 -9.41 -30.56 -6.98
C GLU A 281 -8.20 -31.41 -6.60
N ALA A 282 -8.08 -32.58 -7.23
CA ALA A 282 -6.96 -33.48 -7.04
C ALA A 282 -5.63 -32.86 -7.51
N SER A 283 -4.56 -33.08 -6.74
CA SER A 283 -3.22 -32.55 -7.02
C SER A 283 -2.70 -32.89 -8.42
N GLY A 284 -3.00 -34.09 -8.93
CA GLY A 284 -2.63 -34.49 -10.29
C GLY A 284 -3.32 -33.67 -11.38
N VAL A 285 -4.56 -33.25 -11.16
CA VAL A 285 -5.27 -32.36 -12.09
C VAL A 285 -4.64 -30.96 -12.06
N ARG A 286 -4.33 -30.45 -10.86
CA ARG A 286 -3.70 -29.14 -10.71
C ARG A 286 -2.36 -29.05 -11.44
N GLN A 287 -1.54 -30.08 -11.33
CA GLN A 287 -0.25 -30.13 -12.02
C GLN A 287 -0.41 -30.19 -13.54
N ALA A 288 -1.36 -30.96 -14.05
CA ALA A 288 -1.64 -31.05 -15.48
C ALA A 288 -2.16 -29.71 -16.05
N VAL A 289 -3.02 -29.03 -15.30
CA VAL A 289 -3.51 -27.69 -15.66
C VAL A 289 -2.36 -26.67 -15.65
N ALA A 290 -1.48 -26.70 -14.64
CA ALA A 290 -0.31 -25.82 -14.58
C ALA A 290 0.63 -26.01 -15.79
N GLN A 291 0.88 -27.27 -16.19
CA GLN A 291 1.66 -27.57 -17.40
C GLN A 291 0.97 -27.04 -18.67
N GLU A 292 -0.35 -27.19 -18.77
CA GLU A 292 -1.11 -26.68 -19.90
C GLU A 292 -1.11 -25.14 -19.98
N ILE A 293 -1.15 -24.45 -18.84
CA ILE A 293 -1.01 -22.99 -18.77
C ILE A 293 0.36 -22.56 -19.28
N MET A 294 1.44 -23.22 -18.84
CA MET A 294 2.79 -22.92 -19.31
C MET A 294 2.95 -23.19 -20.82
N ALA A 295 2.40 -24.31 -21.31
CA ALA A 295 2.41 -24.64 -22.73
C ALA A 295 1.59 -23.63 -23.55
N SER A 296 0.46 -23.19 -23.01
CA SER A 296 -0.40 -22.16 -23.59
C SER A 296 0.28 -20.80 -23.67
N ALA A 297 0.96 -20.39 -22.60
CA ALA A 297 1.74 -19.14 -22.57
C ALA A 297 2.86 -19.16 -23.60
N ARG A 298 3.58 -20.29 -23.70
CA ARG A 298 4.61 -20.50 -24.73
C ARG A 298 4.04 -20.44 -26.14
N ALA A 299 2.89 -21.05 -26.39
CA ALA A 299 2.22 -20.97 -27.68
C ALA A 299 1.75 -19.54 -28.02
N SER A 300 1.52 -18.70 -27.01
CA SER A 300 1.24 -17.27 -27.15
C SER A 300 2.49 -16.38 -27.24
N GLY A 301 3.69 -16.96 -27.26
CA GLY A 301 4.96 -16.23 -27.39
C GLY A 301 5.54 -15.70 -26.08
N ILE A 302 4.99 -16.07 -24.93
CA ILE A 302 5.54 -15.72 -23.62
C ILE A 302 6.53 -16.81 -23.21
N GLU A 303 7.79 -16.44 -22.99
CA GLU A 303 8.80 -17.38 -22.53
C GLU A 303 8.55 -17.81 -21.07
N PRO A 304 8.87 -19.06 -20.68
CA PRO A 304 8.64 -19.55 -19.32
C PRO A 304 9.32 -18.70 -18.24
N GLU A 305 10.54 -18.21 -18.52
CA GLU A 305 11.30 -17.34 -17.60
C GLU A 305 10.63 -15.97 -17.43
N GLU A 306 10.07 -15.42 -18.51
CA GLU A 306 9.33 -14.16 -18.47
C GLU A 306 8.04 -14.33 -17.67
N MET A 307 7.31 -15.42 -17.88
CA MET A 307 6.12 -15.72 -17.07
C MET A 307 6.48 -15.84 -15.58
N GLN A 308 7.57 -16.52 -15.24
CA GLN A 308 8.03 -16.63 -13.86
C GLN A 308 8.43 -15.26 -13.28
N ARG A 309 9.09 -14.41 -14.07
CA ARG A 309 9.41 -13.03 -13.69
C ARG A 309 8.16 -12.19 -13.43
N LEU A 310 7.13 -12.34 -14.27
CA LEU A 310 5.84 -11.66 -14.07
C LEU A 310 5.20 -12.11 -12.76
N PHE A 311 5.19 -13.41 -12.45
CA PHE A 311 4.70 -13.91 -11.16
C PHE A 311 5.49 -13.44 -9.93
N GLN A 312 6.73 -12.98 -10.11
CA GLN A 312 7.58 -12.50 -9.01
C GLN A 312 7.57 -10.97 -8.84
N ASN A 313 7.18 -10.22 -9.86
CA ASN A 313 7.28 -8.76 -9.84
C ASN A 313 5.92 -8.07 -10.00
N GLU A 314 4.93 -8.73 -10.61
CA GLU A 314 3.62 -8.15 -10.86
C GLU A 314 2.60 -8.63 -9.82
N PRO A 315 2.07 -7.73 -8.95
CA PRO A 315 1.05 -8.08 -7.96
C PRO A 315 -0.22 -8.65 -8.60
N LEU A 316 -0.60 -8.17 -9.79
CA LEU A 316 -1.80 -8.64 -10.49
C LEU A 316 -1.72 -10.13 -10.85
N MET A 317 -0.55 -10.60 -11.29
CA MET A 317 -0.30 -12.01 -11.62
C MET A 317 -0.36 -12.90 -10.36
N ARG A 318 -0.14 -12.32 -9.18
CA ARG A 318 -0.22 -13.00 -7.89
C ARG A 318 -1.61 -12.99 -7.26
N ASN A 319 -2.56 -12.23 -7.80
CA ASN A 319 -3.91 -12.19 -7.27
C ASN A 319 -4.62 -13.55 -7.46
N ALA A 320 -5.24 -14.06 -6.39
CA ALA A 320 -5.89 -15.37 -6.40
C ALA A 320 -7.01 -15.49 -7.43
N THR A 321 -7.78 -14.41 -7.66
CA THR A 321 -8.88 -14.42 -8.65
C THR A 321 -8.35 -14.52 -10.08
N PHE A 322 -7.24 -13.82 -10.36
CA PHE A 322 -6.59 -13.88 -11.66
C PHE A 322 -5.94 -15.25 -11.90
N GLN A 323 -5.26 -15.79 -10.88
CA GLN A 323 -4.72 -17.14 -10.93
C GLN A 323 -5.81 -18.19 -11.12
N ARG A 324 -6.97 -18.02 -10.49
CA ARG A 324 -8.13 -18.90 -10.68
C ARG A 324 -8.67 -18.83 -12.11
N MET A 325 -8.79 -17.63 -12.67
CA MET A 325 -9.20 -17.46 -14.07
C MET A 325 -8.21 -18.15 -15.03
N MET A 326 -6.91 -17.98 -14.82
CA MET A 326 -5.88 -18.70 -15.59
C MET A 326 -6.01 -20.21 -15.44
N TYR A 327 -6.27 -20.66 -14.22
CA TYR A 327 -6.48 -22.07 -13.91
C TYR A 327 -7.68 -22.65 -14.66
N ASP A 328 -8.84 -21.99 -14.60
CA ASP A 328 -10.04 -22.42 -15.30
C ASP A 328 -9.85 -22.43 -16.83
N ALA A 329 -9.13 -21.44 -17.37
CA ALA A 329 -8.75 -21.42 -18.79
C ALA A 329 -7.83 -22.59 -19.18
N GLY A 330 -6.83 -22.90 -18.36
CA GLY A 330 -5.95 -24.04 -18.56
C GLY A 330 -6.72 -25.37 -18.49
N LYS A 331 -7.61 -25.51 -17.51
CA LYS A 331 -8.49 -26.68 -17.36
C LYS A 331 -9.40 -26.86 -18.56
N TYR A 332 -10.02 -25.78 -19.06
CA TYR A 332 -10.85 -25.83 -20.26
C TYR A 332 -10.06 -26.29 -21.49
N ARG A 333 -8.84 -25.77 -21.69
CA ARG A 333 -7.97 -26.22 -22.79
C ARG A 333 -7.59 -27.70 -22.66
N LEU A 334 -7.27 -28.16 -21.45
CA LEU A 334 -6.97 -29.56 -21.19
C LEU A 334 -8.17 -30.45 -21.53
N MET A 335 -9.38 -30.05 -21.15
CA MET A 335 -10.62 -30.78 -21.51
C MET A 335 -10.85 -30.81 -23.03
N MET A 336 -10.61 -29.70 -23.72
CA MET A 336 -10.72 -29.64 -25.18
C MET A 336 -9.70 -30.59 -25.86
N LYS A 337 -8.45 -30.59 -25.43
CA LYS A 337 -7.43 -31.52 -25.93
C LYS A 337 -7.80 -32.98 -25.67
N ALA A 338 -8.32 -33.30 -24.48
CA ALA A 338 -8.77 -34.64 -24.14
C ALA A 338 -9.95 -35.09 -25.01
N ARG A 339 -10.89 -34.19 -25.31
CA ARG A 339 -12.01 -34.43 -26.22
C ARG A 339 -11.51 -34.71 -27.64
N ASP A 340 -10.59 -33.91 -28.13
CA ASP A 340 -10.02 -34.08 -29.48
C ASP A 340 -9.25 -35.40 -29.58
N ALA A 341 -8.46 -35.75 -28.55
CA ALA A 341 -7.76 -37.03 -28.48
C ALA A 341 -8.72 -38.24 -28.41
N ALA A 342 -9.84 -38.11 -27.70
CA ALA A 342 -10.87 -39.15 -27.63
C ALA A 342 -11.60 -39.32 -28.98
N ALA A 343 -11.92 -38.22 -29.67
CA ALA A 343 -12.52 -38.24 -31.00
C ALA A 343 -11.56 -38.79 -32.07
N ALA A 344 -10.26 -38.57 -31.92
CA ALA A 344 -9.22 -39.08 -32.81
C ALA A 344 -8.90 -40.58 -32.63
N LYS A 345 -9.49 -41.27 -31.63
CA LYS A 345 -9.31 -42.73 -31.51
C LYS A 345 -9.85 -43.38 -32.78
N PRO A 346 -8.97 -43.97 -33.63
CA PRO A 346 -9.40 -44.52 -34.90
C PRO A 346 -10.43 -45.60 -34.63
N MET A 347 -11.66 -45.40 -35.11
CA MET A 347 -12.68 -46.44 -35.05
C MET A 347 -12.08 -47.69 -35.70
N PRO A 348 -12.13 -48.85 -35.02
CA PRO A 348 -11.62 -50.07 -35.61
C PRO A 348 -12.29 -50.28 -36.97
N PRO A 349 -11.53 -50.62 -38.03
CA PRO A 349 -12.08 -50.71 -39.37
C PRO A 349 -13.27 -51.67 -39.34
N VAL A 350 -14.44 -51.19 -39.80
CA VAL A 350 -15.67 -51.99 -39.85
C VAL A 350 -15.40 -53.19 -40.75
N GLN A 351 -15.24 -54.37 -40.15
CA GLN A 351 -15.10 -55.62 -40.88
C GLN A 351 -16.42 -55.87 -41.61
N ARG A 352 -16.39 -55.81 -42.95
CA ARG A 352 -17.55 -56.10 -43.77
C ARG A 352 -17.92 -57.58 -43.59
N PRO A 353 -19.15 -57.90 -43.16
CA PRO A 353 -19.61 -59.28 -43.12
C PRO A 353 -19.48 -59.90 -44.53
N GLY A 354 -18.72 -60.99 -44.65
CA GLY A 354 -18.64 -61.77 -45.90
C GLY A 354 -17.28 -61.82 -46.60
N MET A 355 -16.26 -61.07 -46.17
CA MET A 355 -14.88 -61.34 -46.62
C MET A 355 -14.19 -62.25 -45.61
N ALA A 356 -14.05 -63.53 -45.96
CA ALA A 356 -13.30 -64.48 -45.16
C ALA A 356 -11.83 -64.04 -45.11
N LEU A 357 -11.45 -63.40 -43.99
CA LEU A 357 -10.05 -63.07 -43.69
C LEU A 357 -9.20 -64.32 -43.89
N THR A 358 -8.23 -64.21 -44.79
CA THR A 358 -7.29 -65.28 -45.07
C THR A 358 -6.53 -65.60 -43.78
N ARG A 359 -6.13 -66.86 -43.59
CA ARG A 359 -5.48 -67.32 -42.35
C ARG A 359 -4.22 -66.50 -42.01
N GLY A 360 -3.55 -65.94 -43.03
CA GLY A 360 -2.38 -65.06 -42.87
C GLY A 360 -2.70 -63.68 -42.30
N GLU A 361 -3.85 -63.10 -42.65
CA GLU A 361 -4.26 -61.76 -42.19
C GLU A 361 -4.71 -61.77 -40.73
N ARG A 362 -5.40 -62.83 -40.27
CA ARG A 362 -5.76 -62.99 -38.84
C ARG A 362 -4.55 -62.94 -37.93
N GLY A 363 -3.49 -63.70 -38.26
CA GLY A 363 -2.27 -63.70 -37.46
C GLY A 363 -1.52 -62.36 -37.46
N GLN A 364 -1.58 -61.58 -38.56
CA GLN A 364 -0.97 -60.24 -38.58
C GLN A 364 -1.76 -59.23 -37.73
N HIS A 365 -3.09 -59.34 -37.73
CA HIS A 365 -3.93 -58.52 -36.87
C HIS A 365 -3.61 -58.78 -35.41
N ASP A 366 -3.55 -60.05 -34.99
CA ASP A 366 -3.28 -60.44 -33.61
C ASP A 366 -1.93 -59.90 -33.10
N LEU A 367 -0.87 -60.00 -33.90
CA LEU A 367 0.45 -59.44 -33.57
C LEU A 367 0.44 -57.91 -33.44
N ARG A 368 -0.29 -57.20 -34.31
CA ARG A 368 -0.44 -55.75 -34.20
C ARG A 368 -1.17 -55.35 -32.92
N THR A 369 -2.23 -56.09 -32.54
CA THR A 369 -2.93 -55.85 -31.26
C THR A 369 -2.04 -56.13 -30.06
N LEU A 370 -1.28 -57.22 -30.05
CA LEU A 370 -0.35 -57.53 -28.95
C LEU A 370 0.78 -56.49 -28.86
N SER A 371 1.30 -56.04 -30.00
CA SER A 371 2.32 -54.98 -30.05
C SER A 371 1.78 -53.65 -29.54
N ALA A 372 0.56 -53.27 -29.91
CA ALA A 372 -0.08 -52.06 -29.42
C ALA A 372 -0.36 -52.13 -27.92
N ARG A 373 -0.75 -53.30 -27.40
CA ARG A 373 -0.91 -53.54 -25.96
C ARG A 373 0.39 -53.34 -25.22
N LEU A 374 1.47 -54.00 -25.65
CA LEU A 374 2.80 -53.84 -25.07
C LEU A 374 3.27 -52.38 -25.06
N SER A 375 3.08 -51.64 -26.15
CA SER A 375 3.44 -50.22 -26.21
C SER A 375 2.61 -49.34 -25.28
N SER A 376 1.38 -49.75 -24.94
CA SER A 376 0.49 -48.99 -24.05
C SER A 376 0.70 -49.33 -22.57
N THR A 377 0.95 -50.59 -22.24
CA THR A 377 1.04 -51.09 -20.85
C THR A 377 2.46 -51.16 -20.33
N GLY A 378 3.44 -51.46 -21.19
CA GLY A 378 4.83 -51.72 -20.78
C GLY A 378 5.03 -52.97 -19.93
N ASP A 379 4.03 -53.85 -19.79
CA ASP A 379 4.10 -55.04 -18.92
C ASP A 379 4.91 -56.17 -19.60
N ILE A 380 5.76 -56.84 -18.81
CA ILE A 380 6.58 -57.98 -19.23
C ILE A 380 5.69 -59.15 -19.71
N LYS A 381 4.49 -59.32 -19.14
CA LYS A 381 3.55 -60.37 -19.58
C LYS A 381 3.08 -60.17 -21.02
N ASP A 382 2.85 -58.93 -21.43
CA ASP A 382 2.47 -58.58 -22.81
C ASP A 382 3.65 -58.80 -23.76
N ALA A 383 4.89 -58.58 -23.29
CA ALA A 383 6.09 -58.88 -24.07
C ALA A 383 6.27 -60.39 -24.29
N VAL A 384 6.04 -61.21 -23.27
CA VAL A 384 6.13 -62.67 -23.36
C VAL A 384 5.06 -63.23 -24.30
N THR A 385 3.83 -62.74 -24.23
CA THR A 385 2.75 -63.18 -25.13
C THR A 385 3.01 -62.78 -26.58
N LEU A 386 3.52 -61.57 -26.84
CA LEU A 386 3.98 -61.15 -28.17
C LEU A 386 5.10 -62.09 -28.69
N TYR A 387 6.08 -62.40 -27.85
CA TYR A 387 7.20 -63.25 -28.22
C TYR A 387 6.77 -64.68 -28.56
N GLN A 388 5.88 -65.27 -27.75
CA GLN A 388 5.31 -66.59 -28.02
C GLN A 388 4.50 -66.61 -29.33
N ALA A 389 3.74 -65.54 -29.61
CA ALA A 389 2.97 -65.40 -30.83
C ALA A 389 3.87 -65.28 -32.09
N ARG A 390 5.00 -64.58 -32.02
CA ARG A 390 5.99 -64.52 -33.11
C ARG A 390 6.67 -65.88 -33.34
N ARG A 391 7.09 -66.53 -32.26
CA ARG A 391 7.75 -67.84 -32.31
C ARG A 391 6.86 -68.93 -32.90
N ALA A 392 5.57 -68.93 -32.56
CA ALA A 392 4.59 -69.87 -33.15
C ALA A 392 4.42 -69.69 -34.68
N ARG A 393 4.88 -68.56 -35.23
CA ARG A 393 4.82 -68.22 -36.65
C ARG A 393 6.13 -68.51 -37.39
N GLY A 394 7.19 -68.88 -36.67
CA GLY A 394 8.52 -69.13 -37.24
C GLY A 394 9.35 -67.87 -37.51
N GLU A 395 8.98 -66.73 -36.92
CA GLU A 395 9.78 -65.49 -36.90
C GLU A 395 10.76 -65.43 -35.72
#